data_AF-A0A836UWB9-F1
#
_entry.id   AF-A0A836UWB9-F1
#
_cell.length_a   1.000
_cell.length_b   1.000
_cell.length_c   1.000
_cell.angle_alpha   90.00
_cell.angle_beta   90.00
_cell.angle_gamma   90.00
#
_symmetry.space_group_name_H-M   'P 1'
#
loop_
_entity.id
_entity.type
_entity.pdbx_description
1 polymer ?
#
loop_
_entity_poly.entity_id
_entity_poly.type
_entity_poly.pdbx_seq_one_letter_code
_entity_poly.pdbx_strand_id
1 'polypeptide(L)'
;MLHEIQALLDRTAYVTNLKLRAEWGRWLKGLAEPINLPHLCHCTAGKDRTGYGAALILLTVGVSREQVMDDFLPSNDYLQQQIEQTVKYILTATSAPIDERTLRAVIGVSPISLESAFDAMETEHASIDVFIEQGLGIDPITRQILKPLLLK
;
A
#
# COMPACT_ATOMS: atom_id res chain seq x y z
N MET A 1 11.27 2.03 21.08
CA MET A 1 10.65 3.18 20.37
C MET A 1 10.69 3.01 18.85
N LEU A 2 11.80 3.22 18.11
CA LEU A 2 11.76 3.13 16.62
C LEU A 2 11.32 1.74 16.11
N HIS A 3 11.84 0.66 16.70
CA HIS A 3 11.50 -0.72 16.33
C HIS A 3 10.02 -1.10 16.55
N GLU A 4 9.35 -0.51 17.54
CA GLU A 4 7.94 -0.83 17.83
C GLU A 4 7.01 -0.17 16.80
N ILE A 5 7.41 1.00 16.29
CA ILE A 5 6.69 1.72 15.24
C ILE A 5 6.83 1.00 13.91
N GLN A 6 8.04 0.51 13.62
CA GLN A 6 8.30 -0.31 12.43
C GLN A 6 7.33 -1.49 12.40
N ALA A 7 7.12 -2.19 13.52
CA ALA A 7 6.19 -3.31 13.57
C ALA A 7 4.73 -2.95 13.22
N LEU A 8 4.25 -1.75 13.58
CA LEU A 8 2.89 -1.29 13.26
C LEU A 8 2.73 -0.85 11.79
N LEU A 9 3.83 -0.42 11.18
CA LEU A 9 3.85 0.11 9.83
C LEU A 9 4.39 -0.88 8.79
N ASP A 10 4.97 -1.99 9.24
CA ASP A 10 5.52 -3.03 8.41
C ASP A 10 4.43 -3.71 7.58
N ARG A 11 4.68 -3.83 6.28
CA ARG A 11 3.81 -4.49 5.30
C ARG A 11 4.49 -5.66 4.61
N THR A 12 5.63 -6.14 5.13
CA THR A 12 6.31 -7.36 4.67
C THR A 12 5.34 -8.55 4.52
N ALA A 13 4.42 -8.70 5.47
CA ALA A 13 3.41 -9.77 5.45
C ALA A 13 2.47 -9.73 4.23
N TYR A 14 2.30 -8.59 3.56
CA TYR A 14 1.48 -8.51 2.33
C TYR A 14 2.17 -9.17 1.13
N VAL A 15 3.48 -9.36 1.21
CA VAL A 15 4.32 -10.00 0.20
C VAL A 15 4.62 -11.47 0.57
N THR A 16 4.97 -11.73 1.84
CA THR A 16 5.44 -13.05 2.28
C THR A 16 4.30 -14.01 2.63
N ASN A 17 3.13 -13.51 3.03
CA ASN A 17 2.00 -14.38 3.33
C ASN A 17 1.32 -14.87 2.04
N LEU A 18 1.49 -16.16 1.74
CA LEU A 18 0.97 -16.78 0.51
C LEU A 18 -0.54 -16.60 0.31
N LYS A 19 -1.35 -16.63 1.38
CA LYS A 19 -2.80 -16.48 1.27
C LYS A 19 -3.16 -15.04 0.89
N LEU A 20 -2.59 -14.05 1.58
CA LEU A 20 -2.82 -12.64 1.28
C LEU A 20 -2.33 -12.29 -0.12
N ARG A 21 -1.14 -12.75 -0.50
CA ARG A 21 -0.57 -12.54 -1.83
C ARG A 21 -1.48 -13.12 -2.93
N ALA A 22 -2.04 -14.30 -2.72
CA ALA A 22 -2.96 -14.91 -3.68
C ALA A 22 -4.28 -14.10 -3.83
N GLU A 23 -4.79 -13.50 -2.75
CA GLU A 23 -5.95 -12.60 -2.84
C GLU A 23 -5.62 -11.32 -3.63
N TRP A 24 -4.47 -10.71 -3.37
CA TRP A 24 -4.01 -9.53 -4.12
C TRP A 24 -3.87 -9.83 -5.62
N GLY A 25 -3.27 -10.97 -5.96
CA GLY A 25 -3.15 -11.43 -7.34
C GLY A 25 -4.51 -11.63 -8.01
N ARG A 26 -5.46 -12.30 -7.34
CA ARG A 26 -6.82 -12.48 -7.88
C ARG A 26 -7.55 -11.16 -8.10
N TRP A 27 -7.48 -10.25 -7.13
CA TRP A 27 -8.12 -8.95 -7.23
C TRP A 27 -7.55 -8.13 -8.40
N LEU A 28 -6.21 -8.06 -8.53
CA LEU A 28 -5.56 -7.34 -9.64
C LEU A 28 -5.91 -7.92 -11.01
N LYS A 29 -5.93 -9.25 -11.16
CA LYS A 29 -6.36 -9.89 -12.41
C LYS A 29 -7.78 -9.51 -12.78
N GLY A 30 -8.67 -9.44 -11.79
CA GLY A 30 -10.06 -9.04 -12.00
C GLY A 30 -10.20 -7.64 -12.62
N LEU A 31 -9.26 -6.73 -12.39
CA LEU A 31 -9.30 -5.38 -12.97
C LEU A 31 -9.13 -5.38 -14.50
N ALA A 32 -8.62 -6.46 -15.09
CA ALA A 32 -8.48 -6.58 -16.54
C ALA A 32 -9.83 -6.82 -17.25
N GLU A 33 -10.87 -7.19 -16.50
CA GLU A 33 -12.22 -7.37 -17.01
C GLU A 33 -12.97 -6.03 -17.09
N PRO A 34 -13.46 -5.59 -18.27
CA PRO A 34 -14.12 -4.30 -18.43
C PRO A 34 -15.33 -4.09 -17.51
N ILE A 35 -16.03 -5.16 -17.13
CA ILE A 35 -17.18 -5.10 -16.20
C ILE A 35 -16.79 -4.62 -14.79
N ASN A 36 -15.52 -4.73 -14.43
CA ASN A 36 -15.00 -4.30 -13.12
C ASN A 36 -14.51 -2.84 -13.13
N LEU A 37 -14.71 -2.11 -14.23
CA LEU A 37 -14.35 -0.70 -14.38
C LEU A 37 -15.59 0.19 -14.54
N PRO A 38 -15.60 1.42 -13.97
CA PRO A 38 -14.56 2.02 -13.14
C PRO A 38 -14.46 1.33 -11.76
N HIS A 39 -13.24 1.23 -11.24
CA HIS A 39 -12.97 0.52 -9.99
C HIS A 39 -12.71 1.51 -8.84
N LEU A 40 -13.37 1.29 -7.70
CA LEU A 40 -13.08 1.96 -6.44
C LEU A 40 -12.59 0.92 -5.42
N CYS A 41 -11.37 1.09 -4.93
CA CYS A 41 -10.85 0.29 -3.82
C CYS A 41 -10.76 1.15 -2.55
N HIS A 42 -11.21 0.60 -1.42
CA HIS A 42 -11.16 1.30 -0.13
C HIS A 42 -10.88 0.32 1.01
N CYS A 43 -10.49 0.87 2.15
CA CYS A 43 -10.43 0.15 3.42
C CYS A 43 -11.15 0.98 4.49
N THR A 44 -10.78 0.85 5.77
CA THR A 44 -11.41 1.64 6.84
C THR A 44 -10.96 3.09 6.79
N ALA A 45 -9.64 3.34 6.76
CA ALA A 45 -9.06 4.68 6.75
C ALA A 45 -8.57 5.13 5.37
N GLY A 46 -8.69 4.26 4.35
CA GLY A 46 -8.22 4.55 3.00
C GLY A 46 -6.69 4.63 2.83
N LYS A 47 -5.90 4.24 3.84
CA LYS A 47 -4.43 4.44 3.84
C LYS A 47 -3.60 3.17 3.64
N ASP A 48 -3.79 2.12 4.46
CA ASP A 48 -2.86 0.99 4.50
C ASP A 48 -3.12 -0.01 3.36
N ARG A 49 -4.26 -0.73 3.41
CA ARG A 49 -4.65 -1.69 2.37
C ARG A 49 -4.97 -1.00 1.05
N THR A 50 -5.56 0.19 1.12
CA THR A 50 -5.87 0.99 -0.07
C THR A 50 -4.61 1.52 -0.72
N GLY A 51 -3.68 2.11 0.04
CA GLY A 51 -2.41 2.59 -0.49
C GLY A 51 -1.56 1.47 -1.08
N TYR A 52 -1.52 0.29 -0.43
CA TYR A 52 -0.86 -0.88 -1.00
C TYR A 52 -1.55 -1.38 -2.28
N GLY A 53 -2.88 -1.43 -2.31
CA GLY A 53 -3.62 -1.80 -3.52
C GLY A 53 -3.37 -0.84 -4.68
N ALA A 54 -3.38 0.47 -4.43
CA ALA A 54 -3.05 1.50 -5.40
C ALA A 54 -1.60 1.36 -5.90
N ALA A 55 -0.65 1.15 -4.98
CA ALA A 55 0.75 0.88 -5.33
C ALA A 55 0.88 -0.34 -6.25
N LEU A 56 0.20 -1.45 -5.94
CA LEU A 56 0.22 -2.64 -6.78
C LEU A 56 -0.34 -2.38 -8.18
N ILE A 57 -1.43 -1.62 -8.30
CA ILE A 57 -1.99 -1.23 -9.60
C ILE A 57 -0.93 -0.46 -10.41
N LEU A 58 -0.36 0.59 -9.83
CA LEU A 58 0.63 1.46 -10.47
C LEU A 58 1.89 0.68 -10.91
N LEU A 59 2.46 -0.13 -10.01
CA LEU A 59 3.61 -0.99 -10.33
C LEU A 59 3.27 -2.02 -11.42
N THR A 60 2.06 -2.58 -11.40
CA THR A 60 1.59 -3.53 -12.42
C THR A 60 1.57 -2.91 -13.82
N VAL A 61 1.23 -1.63 -13.94
CA VAL A 61 1.23 -0.91 -15.22
C VAL A 61 2.57 -0.23 -15.56
N GLY A 62 3.58 -0.41 -14.71
CA GLY A 62 4.97 -0.01 -14.97
C GLY A 62 5.35 1.39 -14.45
N VAL A 63 4.59 1.95 -13.51
CA VAL A 63 4.97 3.17 -12.79
C VAL A 63 6.11 2.86 -11.82
N SER A 64 7.08 3.79 -11.67
CA SER A 64 8.24 3.55 -10.82
C SER A 64 7.90 3.59 -9.32
N ARG A 65 8.73 2.94 -8.48
CA ARG A 65 8.62 3.01 -7.00
C ARG A 65 8.57 4.47 -6.50
N GLU A 66 9.39 5.34 -7.09
CA GLU A 66 9.43 6.76 -6.74
C GLU A 66 8.08 7.44 -7.01
N GLN A 67 7.54 7.28 -8.22
CA GLN A 67 6.24 7.85 -8.59
C GLN A 67 5.08 7.28 -7.75
N VAL A 68 5.15 6.00 -7.36
CA VAL A 68 4.18 5.42 -6.44
C VAL A 68 4.26 6.07 -5.06
N MET A 69 5.47 6.37 -4.56
CA MET A 69 5.63 7.10 -3.30
C MET A 69 5.15 8.54 -3.38
N ASP A 70 5.36 9.20 -4.53
CA ASP A 70 4.87 10.56 -4.80
C ASP A 70 3.34 10.63 -4.81
N ASP A 71 2.65 9.56 -5.24
CA ASP A 71 1.19 9.43 -5.15
C ASP A 71 0.72 9.09 -3.73
N PHE A 72 1.46 8.24 -3.02
CA PHE A 72 1.06 7.72 -1.72
C PHE A 72 1.20 8.73 -0.58
N LEU A 73 2.33 9.43 -0.47
CA LEU A 73 2.64 10.30 0.68
C LEU A 73 1.68 11.50 0.86
N PRO A 74 1.17 12.14 -0.22
CA PRO A 74 0.13 13.17 -0.12
C PRO A 74 -1.18 12.71 0.57
N SER A 75 -1.39 11.40 0.79
CA SER A 75 -2.49 10.91 1.64
C SER A 75 -2.56 11.61 2.99
N ASN A 76 -1.42 12.02 3.56
CA ASN A 76 -1.38 12.77 4.81
C ASN A 76 -2.05 14.15 4.72
N ASP A 77 -1.97 14.82 3.56
CA ASP A 77 -2.59 16.13 3.36
C ASP A 77 -4.11 15.97 3.23
N TYR A 78 -4.56 14.97 2.48
CA TYR A 78 -5.99 14.67 2.32
C TYR A 78 -6.66 14.16 3.60
N LEU A 79 -5.90 13.46 4.46
CA LEU A 79 -6.38 12.91 5.72
C LEU A 79 -6.05 13.80 6.93
N GLN A 80 -5.45 14.98 6.72
CA GLN A 80 -4.88 15.81 7.78
C GLN A 80 -5.87 16.04 8.93
N GLN A 81 -7.10 16.46 8.62
CA GLN A 81 -8.11 16.73 9.64
C GLN A 81 -8.43 15.50 10.49
N GLN A 82 -8.54 14.32 9.88
CA GLN A 82 -8.84 13.06 10.58
C GLN A 82 -7.65 12.62 11.45
N ILE A 83 -6.43 12.79 10.94
CA ILE A 83 -5.20 12.52 11.68
C ILE A 83 -5.13 13.41 12.92
N GLU A 84 -5.32 14.73 12.77
CA GLU A 84 -5.31 15.68 13.89
C GLU A 84 -6.35 15.35 14.96
N GLN A 85 -7.59 15.07 14.54
CA GLN A 85 -8.67 14.71 15.46
C GLN A 85 -8.35 13.43 16.24
N THR A 86 -7.82 12.42 15.56
CA THR A 86 -7.49 11.12 16.16
C THR A 86 -6.31 11.24 17.13
N VAL A 87 -5.25 11.94 16.73
CA VAL A 87 -4.08 12.20 17.56
C VAL A 87 -4.47 12.94 18.83
N LYS A 88 -5.24 14.04 18.69
CA LYS A 88 -5.74 14.80 19.84
C LYS A 88 -6.58 13.92 20.77
N TYR A 89 -7.52 13.15 20.22
CA TYR A 89 -8.35 12.26 21.02
C TYR A 89 -7.51 11.28 21.84
N ILE A 90 -6.58 10.56 21.20
CA ILE A 90 -5.73 9.58 21.86
C ILE A 90 -4.90 10.23 22.97
N LEU A 91 -4.22 11.35 22.70
CA LEU A 91 -3.40 12.06 23.68
C LEU A 91 -4.21 12.57 24.88
N THR A 92 -5.48 12.93 24.68
CA THR A 92 -6.36 13.34 25.79
C THR A 92 -6.98 12.16 26.55
N ALA A 93 -7.14 11.00 25.91
CA ALA A 93 -7.81 9.83 26.46
C ALA A 93 -6.86 8.86 27.19
N THR A 94 -5.55 9.07 27.09
CA THR A 94 -4.53 8.18 27.68
C THR A 94 -3.60 8.95 28.61
N SER A 95 -3.18 8.29 29.69
CA SER A 95 -2.11 8.78 30.57
C SER A 95 -0.73 8.22 30.19
N ALA A 96 -0.68 7.35 29.17
CA ALA A 96 0.56 6.75 28.71
C ALA A 96 1.45 7.80 28.03
N PRO A 97 2.78 7.78 28.27
CA PRO A 97 3.71 8.66 27.56
C PRO A 97 3.83 8.21 26.10
N ILE A 98 3.09 8.86 25.21
CA ILE A 98 3.12 8.59 23.76
C ILE A 98 3.85 9.74 23.07
N ASP A 99 4.88 9.41 22.28
CA ASP A 99 5.50 10.37 21.38
C ASP A 99 4.52 10.77 20.26
N GLU A 100 4.15 12.04 20.19
CA GLU A 100 3.14 12.52 19.23
C GLU A 100 3.57 12.27 17.78
N ARG A 101 4.85 12.47 17.45
CA ARG A 101 5.39 12.25 16.11
C ARG A 101 5.22 10.78 15.69
N THR A 102 5.53 9.87 16.60
CA THR A 102 5.31 8.43 16.42
C THR A 102 3.84 8.12 16.18
N LEU A 103 2.95 8.66 17.01
CA LEU A 103 1.51 8.44 16.88
C LEU A 103 1.01 8.93 15.52
N ARG A 104 1.46 10.12 15.08
CA ARG A 104 1.13 10.68 13.76
C ARG A 104 1.57 9.76 12.62
N ALA A 105 2.77 9.19 12.69
CA ALA A 105 3.24 8.25 11.68
C ALA A 105 2.38 6.97 11.61
N VAL A 106 1.87 6.49 12.75
CA VAL A 106 0.98 5.32 12.82
C VAL A 106 -0.43 5.63 12.29
N ILE A 107 -0.99 6.78 12.68
CA ILE A 107 -2.34 7.20 12.28
C ILE A 107 -2.39 7.64 10.82
N GLY A 108 -1.36 8.36 10.35
CA GLY A 108 -1.19 8.72 8.95
C GLY A 108 -0.48 7.65 8.14
N VAL A 109 0.26 8.10 7.13
CA VAL A 109 1.20 7.29 6.35
C VAL A 109 2.62 7.81 6.50
N SER A 110 3.60 6.98 6.23
CA SER A 110 5.02 7.34 6.22
C SER A 110 5.76 6.52 5.17
N PRO A 111 7.01 6.86 4.82
CA PRO A 111 7.78 6.11 3.83
C PRO A 111 7.78 4.60 4.07
N ILE A 112 8.03 4.19 5.33
CA ILE A 112 8.11 2.78 5.71
C ILE A 112 6.81 1.98 5.47
N SER A 113 5.66 2.68 5.39
CA SER A 113 4.35 2.07 5.13
C SER A 113 4.29 1.33 3.79
N LEU A 114 5.11 1.68 2.81
CA LEU A 114 5.25 0.94 1.55
C LEU A 114 6.68 0.42 1.30
N GLU A 115 7.72 1.08 1.81
CA GLU A 115 9.11 0.65 1.58
C GLU A 115 9.34 -0.79 2.06
N SER A 116 8.81 -1.15 3.23
CA SER A 116 8.90 -2.53 3.73
C SER A 116 8.31 -3.57 2.78
N ALA A 117 7.23 -3.22 2.07
CA ALA A 117 6.67 -4.11 1.06
C ALA A 117 7.55 -4.17 -0.19
N PHE A 118 8.05 -3.03 -0.68
CA PHE A 118 8.95 -3.01 -1.84
C PHE A 118 10.24 -3.80 -1.58
N ASP A 119 10.85 -3.58 -0.42
CA ASP A 119 12.07 -4.27 -0.02
C ASP A 119 11.82 -5.78 0.14
N ALA A 120 10.64 -6.17 0.64
CA ALA A 120 10.22 -7.58 0.69
C ALA A 120 10.00 -8.17 -0.70
N MET A 121 9.41 -7.43 -1.65
CA MET A 121 9.24 -7.90 -3.03
C MET A 121 10.60 -8.21 -3.67
N GLU A 122 11.57 -7.30 -3.53
CA GLU A 122 12.91 -7.48 -4.08
C GLU A 122 13.69 -8.59 -3.37
N THR A 123 13.58 -8.69 -2.04
CA THR A 123 14.28 -9.73 -1.27
C THR A 123 13.75 -11.13 -1.57
N GLU A 124 12.43 -11.29 -1.63
CA GLU A 124 11.78 -12.61 -1.76
C GLU A 124 11.63 -13.06 -3.22
N HIS A 125 11.64 -12.12 -4.19
CA HIS A 125 11.40 -12.39 -5.60
C HIS A 125 12.45 -11.80 -6.54
N ALA A 126 13.57 -11.30 -6.03
CA ALA A 126 14.67 -10.64 -6.78
C ALA A 126 14.32 -9.29 -7.44
N SER A 127 13.07 -9.04 -7.82
CA SER A 127 12.59 -7.72 -8.28
C SER A 127 11.08 -7.57 -8.11
N ILE A 128 10.60 -6.32 -8.15
CA ILE A 128 9.16 -6.02 -8.16
C ILE A 128 8.46 -6.65 -9.37
N ASP A 129 9.08 -6.64 -10.55
CA ASP A 129 8.49 -7.25 -11.75
C ASP A 129 8.33 -8.77 -11.60
N VAL A 130 9.33 -9.45 -11.05
CA VAL A 130 9.26 -10.89 -10.77
C VAL A 130 8.23 -11.18 -9.68
N PHE A 131 8.09 -10.31 -8.68
CA PHE A 131 7.00 -10.42 -7.71
C PHE A 131 5.61 -10.29 -8.36
N ILE A 132 5.43 -9.33 -9.27
CA ILE A 132 4.15 -9.16 -9.99
C ILE A 132 3.84 -10.40 -10.83
N GLU A 133 4.81 -10.89 -11.60
CA GLU A 133 4.60 -12.02 -12.49
C GLU A 133 4.44 -13.34 -11.74
N GLN A 134 5.36 -13.67 -10.84
CA GLN A 134 5.43 -14.98 -10.19
C GLN A 134 4.77 -14.98 -8.81
N GLY A 135 4.92 -13.89 -8.05
CA GLY A 135 4.35 -13.75 -6.71
C GLY A 135 2.83 -13.54 -6.75
N LEU A 136 2.36 -12.57 -7.54
CA LEU A 136 0.95 -12.25 -7.73
C LEU A 136 0.30 -13.03 -8.89
N GLY A 137 1.12 -13.65 -9.73
CA GLY A 137 0.65 -14.45 -10.87
C GLY A 137 0.18 -13.60 -12.06
N ILE A 138 0.53 -12.31 -12.13
CA ILE A 138 0.06 -11.40 -13.19
C ILE A 138 0.93 -11.58 -14.44
N ASP A 139 0.42 -12.33 -15.40
CA ASP A 139 1.14 -12.59 -16.65
C ASP A 139 1.28 -11.32 -17.54
N PRO A 140 2.20 -11.34 -18.52
CA PRO A 140 2.42 -10.21 -19.41
C PRO A 140 1.16 -9.77 -20.20
N ILE A 141 0.25 -10.69 -20.51
CA ILE A 141 -0.99 -10.40 -21.24
C ILE A 141 -1.91 -9.53 -20.37
N THR A 142 -2.06 -9.90 -19.10
CA THR A 142 -2.83 -9.14 -18.12
C THR A 142 -2.26 -7.73 -17.96
N ARG A 143 -0.93 -7.57 -17.88
CA ARG A 143 -0.29 -6.24 -17.83
C ARG A 143 -0.54 -5.42 -19.10
N GLN A 144 -0.50 -6.06 -20.28
CA GLN A 144 -0.80 -5.40 -21.56
C GLN A 144 -2.26 -4.93 -21.66
N ILE A 145 -3.21 -5.63 -21.04
CA ILE A 145 -4.61 -5.21 -20.96
C ILE A 145 -4.78 -4.05 -19.98
N LEU A 146 -4.22 -4.16 -18.77
CA LEU A 146 -4.37 -3.17 -17.71
C LEU A 146 -3.75 -1.81 -18.07
N LYS A 147 -2.59 -1.83 -18.74
CA LYS A 147 -1.83 -0.61 -19.02
C LYS A 147 -2.64 0.47 -19.77
N PRO A 148 -3.24 0.23 -20.94
CA PRO A 148 -4.07 1.22 -21.64
C PRO A 148 -5.41 1.52 -20.96
N LEU A 149 -5.89 0.66 -20.07
CA LEU A 149 -7.12 0.92 -19.30
C LEU A 149 -6.89 1.93 -18.17
N LEU A 150 -5.68 1.93 -17.59
CA LEU A 150 -5.37 2.67 -16.36
C LEU A 150 -4.35 3.80 -16.56
N LEU A 151 -3.49 3.71 -17.57
CA LEU A 151 -2.61 4.80 -18.01
C LEU A 151 -3.15 5.38 -19.32
N LYS A 152 -3.39 6.69 -19.31
CA LYS A 152 -3.78 7.46 -20.50
C LYS A 152 -2.60 8.23 -21.05
#